data_AF-A0A915AH53-F1
#
_entry.id   AF-A0A915AH53-F1
#
_cell.length_a   1.000
_cell.length_b   1.000
_cell.length_c   1.000
_cell.angle_alpha   90.00
_cell.angle_beta   90.00
_cell.angle_gamma   90.00
#
_symmetry.space_group_name_H-M   'P 1'
#
loop_
_entity.id
_entity.type
_entity.pdbx_description
1 polymer ?
#
loop_
_entity_poly.entity_id
_entity_poly.type
_entity_poly.pdbx_seq_one_letter_code
_entity_poly.pdbx_strand_id
1 'polypeptide(L)'
;PYSDGKARVLQQRVCRIDGDMAREANLATVYAAIKDGSIIEKIDSFSSEDLQPFLPLLIFASLSTCDDPSPEAFDVQDKLRSRLMGFVQCNTLVQMADVDVSKVLSELKSVSSEQGITPKGSFKYATPYDKVKTVASALLQLSALSNNDSAITDSSFFGCEYPIDELVCAILTCIRKYPTRFDIHLIVGSVLPLSNAPELITQLLCNMGESMESVVEYLIAAQFPESSLSSKQRAATLLKLMSVDRYLINRSLVRILGSHKNNALALSIMCICLDDSELLTWLLSALLKHHPIAAFIRRPRRPAVKLLHERIAEVVSSLSARKGDSEEEARLAQLLGALRVVANVQLSVDESRSWALFLTRTECKDERYICMALSVLVACPQLIPAYGESDREVEESVVAFFDWLKTRLSSDCSPSLQQFFLLLSIHLHANQTTQLSKLISNVLYFKVKLDTNLLSRFRNLFLRYAM
;
A
#
# COMPACT_ATOMS: atom_id res chain seq x y z
N PRO A 1 2.68 8.88 19.22
CA PRO A 1 1.55 9.77 18.88
C PRO A 1 1.41 10.10 17.38
N TYR A 2 2.50 10.49 16.68
CA TYR A 2 2.46 10.82 15.24
C TYR A 2 2.38 9.60 14.29
N SER A 3 2.69 8.39 14.77
CA SER A 3 2.59 7.13 14.02
C SER A 3 1.18 6.54 13.98
N ASP A 4 0.40 6.73 15.06
CA ASP A 4 -0.92 6.11 15.24
C ASP A 4 -1.99 6.72 14.33
N GLY A 5 -1.94 8.04 14.11
CA GLY A 5 -2.81 8.72 13.14
C GLY A 5 -2.56 8.29 11.69
N LYS A 6 -1.30 7.96 11.34
CA LYS A 6 -0.94 7.52 9.98
C LYS A 6 -1.36 6.07 9.72
N ALA A 7 -1.19 5.17 10.69
CA ALA A 7 -1.64 3.78 10.60
C ALA A 7 -3.17 3.69 10.42
N ARG A 8 -3.94 4.52 11.15
CA ARG A 8 -5.40 4.59 11.01
C ARG A 8 -5.86 5.04 9.62
N VAL A 9 -5.18 5.99 8.99
CA VAL A 9 -5.52 6.45 7.62
C VAL A 9 -5.23 5.35 6.60
N LEU A 10 -4.14 4.61 6.77
CA LEU A 10 -3.80 3.47 5.92
C LEU A 10 -4.81 2.33 6.07
N GLN A 11 -5.19 1.98 7.30
CA GLN A 11 -6.25 1.01 7.58
C GLN A 11 -7.58 1.46 6.97
N GLN A 12 -8.02 2.69 7.21
CA GLN A 12 -9.26 3.22 6.60
C GLN A 12 -9.26 3.15 5.06
N ARG A 13 -8.11 3.32 4.41
CA ARG A 13 -7.97 3.19 2.95
C ARG A 13 -8.03 1.75 2.47
N VAL A 14 -7.51 0.81 3.25
CA VAL A 14 -7.65 -0.64 2.98
C VAL A 14 -9.11 -1.07 3.21
N CYS A 15 -9.76 -0.65 4.32
CA CYS A 15 -11.16 -1.00 4.62
C CYS A 15 -12.16 -0.44 3.58
N ARG A 16 -11.91 0.75 3.01
CA ARG A 16 -12.78 1.33 1.96
C ARG A 16 -12.88 0.45 0.71
N ILE A 17 -11.91 -0.45 0.48
CA ILE A 17 -11.92 -1.38 -0.64
C ILE A 17 -12.77 -2.63 -0.33
N ASP A 18 -12.80 -3.06 0.94
CA ASP A 18 -13.50 -4.27 1.38
C ASP A 18 -14.96 -4.02 1.81
N GLY A 19 -15.40 -2.76 1.90
CA GLY A 19 -16.82 -2.40 2.10
C GLY A 19 -17.37 -2.65 3.51
N ASP A 20 -16.53 -3.07 4.45
CA ASP A 20 -16.93 -3.38 5.83
C ASP A 20 -16.45 -2.28 6.79
N MET A 21 -17.39 -1.63 7.48
CA MET A 21 -17.16 -0.52 8.43
C MET A 21 -17.25 -1.01 9.89
N ALA A 22 -16.80 -2.23 10.16
CA ALA A 22 -16.53 -2.69 11.52
C ALA A 22 -15.22 -2.06 12.04
N ARG A 23 -15.10 -1.83 13.36
CA ARG A 23 -13.81 -1.47 13.98
C ARG A 23 -12.85 -2.65 13.80
N GLU A 24 -12.03 -2.63 12.76
CA GLU A 24 -10.93 -3.59 12.59
C GLU A 24 -9.88 -3.37 13.70
N ALA A 25 -9.39 -4.47 14.28
CA ALA A 25 -8.35 -4.47 15.29
C ALA A 25 -7.09 -3.71 14.80
N ASN A 26 -6.43 -2.95 15.68
CA ASN A 26 -5.24 -2.18 15.35
C ASN A 26 -3.98 -3.06 15.30
N LEU A 27 -3.96 -4.00 14.35
CA LEU A 27 -2.89 -4.99 14.15
C LEU A 27 -1.50 -4.36 14.07
N ALA A 28 -1.36 -3.20 13.42
CA ALA A 28 -0.06 -2.54 13.22
C ALA A 28 0.60 -2.14 14.55
N THR A 29 -0.17 -1.60 15.50
CA THR A 29 0.39 -1.14 16.79
C THR A 29 0.81 -2.29 17.69
N VAL A 30 0.01 -3.34 17.75
CA VAL A 30 0.32 -4.54 18.55
C VAL A 30 1.48 -5.29 17.92
N TYR A 31 1.49 -5.46 16.59
CA TYR A 31 2.60 -6.10 15.88
C TYR A 31 3.92 -5.33 16.04
N ALA A 32 3.88 -3.99 16.03
CA ALA A 32 5.08 -3.18 16.30
C ALA A 32 5.62 -3.43 17.71
N ALA A 33 4.75 -3.55 18.72
CA ALA A 33 5.14 -3.87 20.10
C ALA A 33 5.67 -5.31 20.26
N ILE A 34 5.20 -6.25 19.43
CA ILE A 34 5.74 -7.60 19.37
C ILE A 34 7.15 -7.59 18.75
N LYS A 35 7.33 -6.84 17.65
CA LYS A 35 8.59 -6.76 16.91
C LYS A 35 9.69 -6.03 17.68
N ASP A 36 9.36 -5.00 18.45
CA ASP A 36 10.30 -4.26 19.29
C ASP A 36 10.51 -4.89 20.69
N GLY A 37 9.79 -5.97 21.02
CA GLY A 37 9.86 -6.67 22.29
C GLY A 37 9.12 -6.00 23.46
N SER A 38 8.49 -4.85 23.26
CA SER A 38 7.80 -4.08 24.31
C SER A 38 6.37 -4.53 24.61
N ILE A 39 5.89 -5.61 23.97
CA ILE A 39 4.51 -6.09 24.08
C ILE A 39 4.07 -6.35 25.53
N ILE A 40 4.95 -6.91 26.37
CA ILE A 40 4.59 -7.28 27.75
C ILE A 40 4.48 -6.04 28.64
N GLU A 41 5.35 -5.04 28.44
CA GLU A 41 5.28 -3.76 29.15
C GLU A 41 3.97 -3.04 28.83
N LYS A 42 3.59 -3.04 27.54
CA LYS A 42 2.43 -2.33 27.00
C LYS A 42 1.14 -3.15 27.01
N ILE A 43 1.13 -4.38 27.51
CA ILE A 43 0.01 -5.31 27.33
C ILE A 43 -1.33 -4.79 27.88
N ASP A 44 -1.30 -3.99 28.95
CA ASP A 44 -2.48 -3.40 29.58
C ASP A 44 -2.99 -2.15 28.84
N SER A 45 -2.16 -1.56 27.97
CA SER A 45 -2.53 -0.40 27.16
C SER A 45 -3.36 -0.79 25.93
N PHE A 46 -3.35 -2.07 25.55
CA PHE A 46 -4.09 -2.58 24.41
C PHE A 46 -5.47 -3.09 24.82
N SER A 47 -6.48 -2.79 23.99
CA SER A 47 -7.83 -3.31 24.18
C SER A 47 -7.85 -4.83 23.98
N SER A 48 -8.85 -5.51 24.54
CA SER A 48 -9.00 -6.95 24.31
C SER A 48 -9.29 -7.27 22.84
N GLU A 49 -10.00 -6.38 22.12
CA GLU A 49 -10.25 -6.53 20.67
C GLU A 49 -8.93 -6.49 19.86
N ASP A 50 -8.00 -5.60 20.24
CA ASP A 50 -6.71 -5.47 19.55
C ASP A 50 -5.76 -6.65 19.81
N LEU A 51 -5.83 -7.25 21.01
CA LEU A 51 -5.00 -8.39 21.39
C LEU A 51 -5.53 -9.73 20.87
N GLN A 52 -6.84 -9.83 20.58
CA GLN A 52 -7.48 -11.08 20.18
C GLN A 52 -6.80 -11.78 18.97
N PRO A 53 -6.40 -11.08 17.90
CA PRO A 53 -5.72 -11.69 16.76
C PRO A 53 -4.33 -12.26 17.07
N PHE A 54 -3.72 -11.85 18.19
CA PHE A 54 -2.37 -12.26 18.62
C PHE A 54 -2.38 -13.29 19.75
N LEU A 55 -3.56 -13.74 20.19
CA LEU A 55 -3.69 -14.73 21.27
C LEU A 55 -2.86 -16.00 21.01
N PRO A 56 -2.82 -16.59 19.79
CA PRO A 56 -2.01 -17.77 19.56
C PRO A 56 -0.53 -17.56 19.93
N LEU A 57 0.10 -16.47 19.46
CA LEU A 57 1.48 -16.13 19.78
C LEU A 57 1.69 -15.92 21.28
N LEU A 58 0.79 -15.15 21.92
CA LEU A 58 0.88 -14.83 23.35
C LEU A 58 0.74 -16.09 24.22
N ILE A 59 -0.11 -17.03 23.81
CA ILE A 59 -0.25 -18.33 24.48
C ILE A 59 1.04 -19.14 24.37
N PHE A 60 1.62 -19.26 23.17
CA PHE A 60 2.92 -19.95 23.02
C PHE A 60 4.02 -19.29 23.87
N ALA A 61 4.05 -17.96 23.94
CA ALA A 61 5.00 -17.24 24.80
C ALA A 61 4.76 -17.55 26.29
N SER A 62 3.50 -17.63 26.74
CA SER A 62 3.16 -17.98 28.13
C SER A 62 3.47 -19.43 28.53
N LEU A 63 3.49 -20.34 27.54
CA LEU A 63 3.81 -21.76 27.71
C LEU A 63 5.31 -22.06 27.57
N SER A 64 6.07 -21.12 27.01
CA SER A 64 7.51 -21.27 26.86
C SER A 64 8.19 -21.24 28.23
N THR A 65 9.12 -22.15 28.47
CA THR A 65 9.94 -22.15 29.69
C THR A 65 10.87 -20.95 29.64
N CYS A 66 10.92 -20.17 30.71
CA CYS A 66 11.88 -19.08 30.81
C CYS A 66 13.26 -19.66 31.13
N ASP A 67 14.22 -19.48 30.22
CA ASP A 67 15.59 -19.98 30.41
C ASP A 67 16.37 -19.14 31.45
N ASP A 68 15.89 -17.93 31.77
CA ASP A 68 16.43 -17.06 32.81
C ASP A 68 15.67 -17.25 34.14
N PRO A 69 16.33 -17.70 35.22
CA PRO A 69 15.70 -17.87 36.54
C PRO A 69 15.56 -16.53 37.30
N SER A 70 15.52 -15.39 36.61
CA SER A 70 15.41 -14.09 37.25
C SER A 70 13.97 -13.84 37.76
N PRO A 71 13.79 -13.22 38.93
CA PRO A 71 12.45 -12.93 39.46
C PRO A 71 11.63 -12.02 38.53
N GLU A 72 12.30 -11.10 37.82
CA GLU A 72 11.67 -10.20 36.85
C GLU A 72 11.04 -10.97 35.67
N ALA A 73 11.65 -12.07 35.23
CA ALA A 73 11.14 -12.88 34.14
C ALA A 73 9.87 -13.67 34.53
N PHE A 74 9.79 -14.11 35.79
CA PHE A 74 8.59 -14.74 36.35
C PHE A 74 7.43 -13.73 36.48
N ASP A 75 7.70 -12.53 37.01
CA ASP A 75 6.69 -11.47 37.13
C ASP A 75 6.12 -11.06 35.76
N VAL A 76 6.98 -11.00 34.74
CA VAL A 76 6.63 -10.74 33.34
C VAL A 76 5.69 -11.83 32.78
N GLN A 77 5.98 -13.10 33.06
CA GLN A 77 5.18 -14.22 32.57
C GLN A 77 3.82 -14.31 33.27
N ASP A 78 3.76 -14.02 34.57
CA ASP A 78 2.53 -14.01 35.34
C ASP A 78 1.62 -12.84 34.97
N LYS A 79 2.20 -11.67 34.66
CA LYS A 79 1.46 -10.55 34.09
C LYS A 79 0.78 -10.93 32.77
N LEU A 80 1.52 -11.60 31.88
CA LEU A 80 0.98 -12.09 30.61
C LEU A 80 -0.16 -13.10 30.84
N ARG A 81 0.04 -14.10 31.70
CA ARG A 81 -1.00 -15.10 32.03
C ARG A 81 -2.25 -14.45 32.61
N SER A 82 -2.10 -13.53 33.56
CA SER A 82 -3.22 -12.81 34.16
C SER A 82 -4.04 -12.06 33.11
N ARG A 83 -3.38 -11.44 32.13
CA ARG A 83 -4.08 -10.74 31.03
C ARG A 83 -4.81 -11.71 30.09
N LEU A 84 -4.20 -12.86 29.80
CA LEU A 84 -4.78 -13.90 28.93
C LEU A 84 -6.00 -14.59 29.56
N MET A 85 -6.07 -14.72 30.89
CA MET A 85 -7.25 -15.26 31.58
C MET A 85 -8.53 -14.45 31.34
N GLY A 86 -8.42 -13.21 30.87
CA GLY A 86 -9.57 -12.38 30.48
C GLY A 86 -10.26 -12.79 29.18
N PHE A 87 -9.71 -13.74 28.42
CA PHE A 87 -10.25 -14.17 27.14
C PHE A 87 -10.92 -15.54 27.24
N VAL A 88 -12.19 -15.63 26.84
CA VAL A 88 -12.98 -16.88 26.89
C VAL A 88 -12.36 -18.00 26.04
N GLN A 89 -11.71 -17.64 24.94
CA GLN A 89 -11.10 -18.57 23.99
C GLN A 89 -9.76 -19.16 24.47
N CYS A 90 -9.11 -18.55 25.48
CA CYS A 90 -7.76 -18.94 25.89
C CYS A 90 -7.66 -20.40 26.33
N ASN A 91 -8.65 -20.94 27.05
CA ASN A 91 -8.62 -22.35 27.47
C ASN A 91 -8.58 -23.31 26.28
N THR A 92 -9.38 -23.03 25.24
CA THR A 92 -9.39 -23.84 24.01
C THR A 92 -8.05 -23.73 23.28
N LEU A 93 -7.54 -22.50 23.12
CA LEU A 93 -6.29 -22.24 22.40
C LEU A 93 -5.07 -22.84 23.13
N VAL A 94 -5.03 -22.79 24.47
CA VAL A 94 -3.99 -23.45 25.29
C VAL A 94 -4.03 -24.96 25.07
N GLN A 95 -5.21 -25.58 25.08
CA GLN A 95 -5.35 -27.01 24.79
C GLN A 95 -4.90 -27.36 23.37
N MET A 96 -5.10 -26.48 22.39
CA MET A 96 -4.61 -26.66 21.02
C MET A 96 -3.09 -26.49 20.88
N ALA A 97 -2.49 -25.55 21.62
CA ALA A 97 -1.05 -25.30 21.63
C ALA A 97 -0.26 -26.47 22.26
N ASP A 98 -0.87 -27.17 23.22
CA ASP A 98 -0.27 -28.30 23.94
C ASP A 98 -0.44 -29.67 23.24
N VAL A 99 -1.16 -29.73 22.11
CA VAL A 99 -1.36 -30.99 21.38
C VAL A 99 -0.03 -31.61 20.94
N ASP A 100 0.13 -32.90 21.21
CA ASP A 100 1.23 -33.70 20.70
C ASP A 100 1.02 -34.05 19.21
N VAL A 101 1.53 -33.18 18.34
CA VAL A 101 1.46 -33.33 16.89
C VAL A 101 2.13 -34.64 16.41
N SER A 102 3.05 -35.23 17.18
CA SER A 102 3.70 -36.51 16.85
C SER A 102 2.70 -37.65 16.78
N LYS A 103 1.82 -37.71 17.79
CA LYS A 103 0.73 -38.69 17.88
C LYS A 103 -0.25 -38.48 16.74
N VAL A 104 -0.64 -37.24 16.48
CA VAL A 104 -1.49 -36.87 15.34
C VAL A 104 -0.91 -37.37 14.02
N LEU A 105 0.37 -37.12 13.75
CA LEU A 105 1.04 -37.58 12.52
C LEU A 105 1.12 -39.10 12.43
N SER A 106 1.34 -39.80 13.54
CA SER A 106 1.36 -41.27 13.56
C SER A 106 0.00 -41.88 13.24
N GLU A 107 -1.08 -41.30 13.78
CA GLU A 107 -2.45 -41.71 13.48
C GLU A 107 -2.80 -41.45 12.02
N LEU A 108 -2.44 -40.29 11.47
CA LEU A 108 -2.72 -39.95 10.07
C LEU A 108 -2.01 -40.88 9.08
N LYS A 109 -0.80 -41.37 9.42
CA LYS A 109 -0.11 -42.40 8.62
C LYS A 109 -0.84 -43.74 8.65
N SER A 110 -1.40 -44.13 9.81
CA SER A 110 -2.13 -45.40 9.94
C SER A 110 -3.48 -45.42 9.22
N VAL A 111 -4.09 -44.24 8.99
CA VAL A 111 -5.41 -44.08 8.35
C VAL A 111 -5.31 -43.91 6.82
N SER A 112 -4.09 -43.76 6.26
CA SER A 112 -3.87 -43.48 4.84
C SER A 112 -4.21 -44.65 3.88
N SER A 113 -4.65 -45.81 4.37
CA SER A 113 -4.98 -46.97 3.54
C SER A 113 -6.46 -47.14 3.19
N GLU A 114 -7.41 -46.61 3.96
CA GLU A 114 -8.84 -46.74 3.64
C GLU A 114 -9.63 -45.53 4.15
N GLN A 115 -10.32 -44.83 3.23
CA GLN A 115 -11.26 -43.72 3.46
C GLN A 115 -10.63 -42.33 3.69
N GLY A 116 -10.91 -41.43 2.75
CA GLY A 116 -10.57 -40.01 2.85
C GLY A 116 -11.12 -39.42 4.14
N ILE A 117 -10.26 -38.76 4.90
CA ILE A 117 -10.57 -38.10 6.16
C ILE A 117 -11.41 -36.86 5.81
N THR A 118 -12.70 -37.05 5.60
CA THR A 118 -13.67 -35.96 5.74
C THR A 118 -14.09 -35.93 7.20
N PRO A 119 -13.75 -34.88 7.97
CA PRO A 119 -14.20 -34.77 9.34
C PRO A 119 -15.74 -34.76 9.34
N LYS A 120 -16.34 -35.78 9.95
CA LYS A 120 -17.79 -35.87 10.19
C LYS A 120 -18.16 -34.91 11.33
N GLY A 121 -18.06 -33.59 11.10
CA GLY A 121 -18.38 -32.57 12.09
C GLY A 121 -17.95 -31.17 11.68
N SER A 122 -18.68 -30.15 12.11
CA SER A 122 -18.28 -28.75 11.91
C SER A 122 -17.07 -28.42 12.80
N PHE A 123 -16.01 -27.85 12.18
CA PHE A 123 -14.75 -27.45 12.84
C PHE A 123 -14.99 -26.69 14.16
N LYS A 124 -16.02 -25.84 14.19
CA LYS A 124 -16.42 -25.03 15.35
C LYS A 124 -16.68 -25.87 16.61
N TYR A 125 -17.26 -27.05 16.47
CA TYR A 125 -17.66 -27.92 17.60
C TYR A 125 -16.68 -29.08 17.85
N ALA A 126 -15.61 -29.18 17.08
CA ALA A 126 -14.61 -30.23 17.24
C ALA A 126 -13.79 -30.02 18.53
N THR A 127 -13.25 -31.11 19.08
CA THR A 127 -12.34 -31.01 20.23
C THR A 127 -11.03 -30.30 19.81
N PRO A 128 -10.29 -29.66 20.72
CA PRO A 128 -8.98 -29.06 20.42
C PRO A 128 -8.01 -30.00 19.70
N TYR A 129 -7.99 -31.28 20.11
CA TYR A 129 -7.20 -32.32 19.45
C TYR A 129 -7.66 -32.57 18.01
N ASP A 130 -8.97 -32.73 17.80
CA ASP A 130 -9.55 -32.97 16.48
C ASP A 130 -9.33 -31.76 15.54
N LYS A 131 -9.40 -30.53 16.06
CA LYS A 131 -9.09 -29.30 15.29
C LYS A 131 -7.66 -29.35 14.75
N VAL A 132 -6.68 -29.62 15.61
CA VAL A 132 -5.26 -29.74 15.20
C VAL A 132 -5.07 -30.91 14.23
N LYS A 133 -5.72 -32.05 14.46
CA LYS A 133 -5.67 -33.22 13.58
C LYS A 133 -6.25 -32.95 12.20
N THR A 134 -7.39 -32.26 12.11
CA THR A 134 -8.00 -31.85 10.84
C THR A 134 -7.06 -30.92 10.08
N VAL A 135 -6.50 -29.90 10.74
CA VAL A 135 -5.57 -28.97 10.11
C VAL A 135 -4.28 -29.67 9.67
N ALA A 136 -3.71 -30.55 10.49
CA ALA A 136 -2.53 -31.33 10.11
C ALA A 136 -2.79 -32.23 8.89
N SER A 137 -3.93 -32.93 8.87
CA SER A 137 -4.35 -33.75 7.72
C SER A 137 -4.51 -32.91 6.45
N ALA A 138 -5.14 -31.75 6.59
CA ALA A 138 -5.30 -30.77 5.53
C ALA A 138 -3.92 -30.34 4.99
N LEU A 139 -3.04 -29.82 5.84
CA LEU A 139 -1.71 -29.37 5.43
C LEU A 139 -0.88 -30.47 4.76
N LEU A 140 -0.99 -31.73 5.22
CA LEU A 140 -0.31 -32.87 4.59
C LEU A 140 -0.87 -33.19 3.19
N GLN A 141 -2.19 -33.17 3.01
CA GLN A 141 -2.81 -33.36 1.71
C GLN A 141 -2.36 -32.26 0.72
N LEU A 142 -2.22 -31.01 1.18
CA LEU A 142 -1.70 -29.90 0.37
C LEU A 142 -0.27 -30.15 -0.10
N SER A 143 0.59 -30.66 0.79
CA SER A 143 1.97 -31.02 0.45
C SER A 143 2.07 -32.17 -0.57
N ALA A 144 1.06 -33.04 -0.64
CA ALA A 144 0.99 -34.13 -1.61
C ALA A 144 0.41 -33.69 -2.96
N LEU A 145 -0.52 -32.71 -2.94
CA LEU A 145 -1.19 -32.18 -4.12
C LEU A 145 -0.33 -31.21 -4.95
N SER A 146 0.72 -30.61 -4.39
CA SER A 146 1.61 -29.72 -5.17
C SER A 146 2.33 -30.41 -6.34
N ASN A 147 2.20 -31.73 -6.47
CA ASN A 147 2.71 -32.51 -7.60
C ASN A 147 1.67 -32.77 -8.71
N ASN A 148 0.38 -32.48 -8.49
CA ASN A 148 -0.70 -32.72 -9.45
C ASN A 148 -1.57 -31.44 -9.58
N ASP A 149 -1.63 -30.85 -10.77
CA ASP A 149 -2.33 -29.59 -11.14
C ASP A 149 -3.87 -29.62 -11.00
N SER A 150 -4.43 -30.26 -9.97
CA SER A 150 -5.85 -30.16 -9.64
C SER A 150 -6.08 -28.99 -8.69
N ALA A 151 -6.62 -27.89 -9.23
CA ALA A 151 -7.11 -26.75 -8.47
C ALA A 151 -8.04 -27.21 -7.33
N ILE A 152 -7.62 -26.99 -6.10
CA ILE A 152 -8.45 -27.22 -4.92
C ILE A 152 -9.61 -26.24 -5.00
N THR A 153 -10.81 -26.76 -5.23
CA THR A 153 -12.05 -25.99 -5.20
C THR A 153 -12.40 -25.62 -3.76
N ASP A 154 -12.84 -24.36 -3.60
CA ASP A 154 -13.09 -23.61 -2.35
C ASP A 154 -13.89 -24.32 -1.24
N SER A 155 -14.55 -25.44 -1.51
CA SER A 155 -15.54 -26.03 -0.62
C SER A 155 -15.03 -27.16 0.29
N SER A 156 -13.84 -27.73 0.04
CA SER A 156 -13.44 -28.98 0.72
C SER A 156 -12.53 -28.80 1.94
N PHE A 157 -11.76 -27.72 2.01
CA PHE A 157 -10.64 -27.61 2.97
C PHE A 157 -10.89 -26.64 4.13
N PHE A 158 -11.42 -25.47 3.81
CA PHE A 158 -11.71 -24.36 4.72
C PHE A 158 -13.04 -23.70 4.30
N GLY A 159 -14.01 -24.48 3.85
CA GLY A 159 -15.32 -23.97 3.39
C GLY A 159 -16.32 -23.72 4.52
N CYS A 160 -15.99 -24.06 5.77
CA CYS A 160 -16.87 -23.85 6.93
C CYS A 160 -16.55 -22.52 7.61
N GLU A 161 -17.53 -21.90 8.28
CA GLU A 161 -17.30 -20.82 9.24
C GLU A 161 -16.40 -21.34 10.39
N TYR A 162 -15.10 -21.09 10.32
CA TYR A 162 -14.16 -21.34 11.42
C TYR A 162 -13.80 -20.03 12.13
N PRO A 163 -13.56 -20.09 13.45
CA PRO A 163 -12.87 -19.02 14.16
C PRO A 163 -11.44 -18.92 13.62
N ILE A 164 -11.05 -17.76 13.08
CA ILE A 164 -9.74 -17.56 12.45
C ILE A 164 -8.61 -17.74 13.47
N ASP A 165 -8.82 -17.30 14.71
CA ASP A 165 -7.92 -17.45 15.86
C ASP A 165 -7.58 -18.92 16.17
N GLU A 166 -8.59 -19.80 16.20
CA GLU A 166 -8.38 -21.23 16.42
C GLU A 166 -7.65 -21.88 15.23
N LEU A 167 -7.99 -21.50 14.01
CA LEU A 167 -7.32 -22.01 12.82
C LEU A 167 -5.84 -21.59 12.79
N VAL A 168 -5.56 -20.31 13.03
CA VAL A 168 -4.20 -19.79 13.15
C VAL A 168 -3.44 -20.53 14.23
N CYS A 169 -4.05 -20.75 15.41
CA CYS A 169 -3.44 -21.51 16.48
C CYS A 169 -3.08 -22.94 16.06
N ALA A 170 -4.00 -23.66 15.41
CA ALA A 170 -3.73 -25.02 14.93
C ALA A 170 -2.58 -25.07 13.91
N ILE A 171 -2.56 -24.15 12.94
CA ILE A 171 -1.48 -24.04 11.95
C ILE A 171 -0.15 -23.76 12.65
N LEU A 172 -0.12 -22.83 13.59
CA LEU A 172 1.08 -22.49 14.37
C LEU A 172 1.57 -23.68 15.21
N THR A 173 0.68 -24.45 15.84
CA THR A 173 1.05 -25.66 16.57
C THR A 173 1.77 -26.64 15.63
N CYS A 174 1.23 -26.87 14.44
CA CYS A 174 1.84 -27.74 13.43
C CYS A 174 3.23 -27.23 13.01
N ILE A 175 3.35 -25.94 12.64
CA ILE A 175 4.62 -25.34 12.20
C ILE A 175 5.67 -25.40 13.31
N ARG A 176 5.33 -24.99 14.54
CA ARG A 176 6.28 -24.93 15.66
C ARG A 176 6.76 -26.31 16.11
N LYS A 177 5.87 -27.30 16.17
CA LYS A 177 6.22 -28.66 16.63
C LYS A 177 6.91 -29.48 15.52
N TYR A 178 6.64 -29.19 14.25
CA TYR A 178 7.15 -29.96 13.10
C TYR A 178 7.53 -29.07 11.88
N PRO A 179 8.52 -28.17 12.03
CA PRO A 179 8.87 -27.19 10.99
C PRO A 179 9.41 -27.83 9.69
N THR A 180 10.03 -29.02 9.77
CA THR A 180 10.55 -29.73 8.60
C THR A 180 9.46 -30.29 7.68
N ARG A 181 8.23 -30.44 8.19
CA ARG A 181 7.08 -30.96 7.45
C ARG A 181 6.11 -29.88 7.03
N PHE A 182 6.01 -28.80 7.80
CA PHE A 182 5.06 -27.73 7.59
C PHE A 182 5.81 -26.44 7.25
N ASP A 183 6.13 -26.27 5.96
CA ASP A 183 6.78 -25.06 5.44
C ASP A 183 5.77 -23.93 5.22
N ILE A 184 6.09 -22.73 5.70
CA ILE A 184 5.19 -21.58 5.63
C ILE A 184 4.92 -21.11 4.20
N HIS A 185 5.89 -21.19 3.29
CA HIS A 185 5.70 -20.77 1.91
C HIS A 185 4.73 -21.69 1.17
N LEU A 186 4.83 -23.01 1.42
CA LEU A 186 3.86 -23.98 0.93
C LEU A 186 2.47 -23.72 1.49
N ILE A 187 2.34 -23.53 2.81
CA ILE A 187 1.06 -23.25 3.46
C ILE A 187 0.42 -21.98 2.87
N VAL A 188 1.16 -20.89 2.76
CA VAL A 188 0.69 -19.63 2.18
C VAL A 188 0.27 -19.81 0.74
N GLY A 189 1.06 -20.52 -0.08
CA GLY A 189 0.71 -20.82 -1.46
C GLY A 189 -0.61 -21.59 -1.60
N SER A 190 -0.85 -22.55 -0.71
CA SER A 190 -2.06 -23.36 -0.69
C SER A 190 -3.28 -22.65 -0.12
N VAL A 191 -3.10 -21.72 0.83
CA VAL A 191 -4.17 -20.94 1.45
C VAL A 191 -4.61 -19.77 0.56
N LEU A 192 -3.71 -19.27 -0.30
CA LEU A 192 -3.94 -18.10 -1.14
C LEU A 192 -5.21 -18.13 -2.01
N PRO A 193 -5.66 -19.26 -2.58
CA PRO A 193 -6.88 -19.31 -3.37
C PRO A 193 -8.16 -19.01 -2.56
N LEU A 194 -8.15 -19.17 -1.23
CA LEU A 194 -9.34 -19.00 -0.40
C LEU A 194 -9.85 -17.56 -0.40
N SER A 195 -11.16 -17.38 -0.23
CA SER A 195 -11.80 -16.06 -0.11
C SER A 195 -11.25 -15.22 1.06
N ASN A 196 -11.03 -15.85 2.22
CA ASN A 196 -10.54 -15.22 3.44
C ASN A 196 -9.00 -15.25 3.58
N ALA A 197 -8.28 -15.58 2.50
CA ALA A 197 -6.82 -15.71 2.54
C ALA A 197 -6.08 -14.46 3.07
N PRO A 198 -6.46 -13.21 2.71
CA PRO A 198 -5.74 -12.03 3.19
C PRO A 198 -5.81 -11.90 4.71
N GLU A 199 -6.95 -12.18 5.32
CA GLU A 199 -7.12 -12.13 6.77
C GLU A 199 -6.34 -13.25 7.45
N LEU A 200 -6.53 -14.49 6.99
CA LEU A 200 -5.91 -15.66 7.58
C LEU A 200 -4.38 -15.60 7.48
N ILE A 201 -3.83 -15.24 6.32
CA ILE A 201 -2.37 -15.11 6.12
C ILE A 201 -1.83 -13.95 6.96
N THR A 202 -2.55 -12.81 7.03
CA THR A 202 -2.10 -11.68 7.85
C THR A 202 -2.04 -12.07 9.33
N GLN A 203 -3.12 -12.65 9.88
CA GLN A 203 -3.13 -13.08 11.27
C GLN A 203 -2.07 -14.16 11.54
N LEU A 204 -1.89 -15.12 10.64
CA LEU A 204 -0.86 -16.15 10.78
C LEU A 204 0.55 -15.53 10.86
N LEU A 205 0.90 -14.61 9.96
CA LEU A 205 2.22 -13.97 9.93
C LEU A 205 2.43 -12.99 11.08
N CYS A 206 1.37 -12.29 11.51
CA CYS A 206 1.40 -11.47 12.74
C CYS A 206 1.77 -12.31 13.97
N ASN A 207 1.38 -13.58 14.01
CA ASN A 207 1.75 -14.52 15.05
C ASN A 207 3.09 -15.26 14.78
N MET A 208 3.75 -14.99 13.66
CA MET A 208 5.08 -15.52 13.27
C MET A 208 6.03 -14.40 12.84
N GLY A 209 6.37 -13.50 13.78
CA GLY A 209 7.05 -12.24 13.50
C GLY A 209 8.32 -12.30 12.63
N GLU A 210 9.06 -13.41 12.64
CA GLU A 210 10.28 -13.56 11.83
C GLU A 210 10.02 -13.95 10.36
N SER A 211 8.87 -14.55 10.05
CA SER A 211 8.56 -15.11 8.73
C SER A 211 7.89 -14.12 7.77
N MET A 212 7.49 -12.94 8.25
CA MET A 212 6.72 -11.99 7.44
C MET A 212 7.50 -11.50 6.21
N GLU A 213 8.77 -11.14 6.39
CA GLU A 213 9.59 -10.63 5.29
C GLU A 213 9.84 -11.70 4.22
N SER A 214 10.21 -12.93 4.62
CA SER A 214 10.44 -14.03 3.68
C SER A 214 9.19 -14.37 2.87
N VAL A 215 8.01 -14.35 3.51
CA VAL A 215 6.75 -14.64 2.83
C VAL A 215 6.34 -13.52 1.87
N VAL A 216 6.56 -12.26 2.23
CA VAL A 216 6.35 -11.14 1.30
C VAL A 216 7.26 -11.26 0.07
N GLU A 217 8.52 -11.63 0.25
CA GLU A 217 9.43 -11.87 -0.87
C GLU A 217 8.94 -13.02 -1.77
N TYR A 218 8.47 -14.11 -1.17
CA TYR A 218 7.85 -15.22 -1.88
C TYR A 218 6.62 -14.78 -2.69
N LEU A 219 5.68 -14.04 -2.08
CA LEU A 219 4.46 -13.55 -2.75
C LEU A 219 4.76 -12.57 -3.89
N ILE A 220 5.81 -11.76 -3.76
CA ILE A 220 6.25 -10.85 -4.83
C ILE A 220 6.86 -11.64 -6.00
N ALA A 221 7.65 -12.67 -5.71
CA ALA A 221 8.31 -13.50 -6.72
C ALA A 221 7.36 -14.49 -7.41
N ALA A 222 6.35 -14.97 -6.70
CA ALA A 222 5.39 -15.94 -7.20
C ALA A 222 4.58 -15.37 -8.38
N GLN A 223 4.47 -16.18 -9.44
CA GLN A 223 3.72 -15.83 -10.65
C GLN A 223 2.40 -16.58 -10.67
N PHE A 224 1.30 -15.83 -10.62
CA PHE A 224 -0.04 -16.36 -10.76
C PHE A 224 -0.63 -15.91 -12.09
N PRO A 225 -1.47 -16.73 -12.75
CA PRO A 225 -2.17 -16.33 -13.97
C PRO A 225 -2.89 -14.99 -13.76
N GLU A 226 -2.71 -14.06 -14.69
CA GLU A 226 -3.43 -12.77 -14.67
C GLU A 226 -4.94 -13.06 -14.64
N SER A 227 -5.67 -12.37 -13.75
CA SER A 227 -7.12 -12.55 -13.47
C SER A 227 -7.55 -13.74 -12.59
N SER A 228 -6.65 -14.62 -12.17
CA SER A 228 -6.98 -15.68 -11.19
C SER A 228 -7.40 -15.11 -9.82
N LEU A 229 -8.23 -15.86 -9.09
CA LEU A 229 -8.59 -15.53 -7.70
C LEU A 229 -7.34 -15.38 -6.83
N SER A 230 -6.38 -16.29 -6.96
CA SER A 230 -5.08 -16.24 -6.26
C SER A 230 -4.30 -14.96 -6.54
N SER A 231 -4.35 -14.41 -7.77
CA SER A 231 -3.70 -13.14 -8.10
C SER A 231 -4.35 -11.95 -7.40
N LYS A 232 -5.69 -11.94 -7.28
CA LYS A 232 -6.42 -10.93 -6.51
C LYS A 232 -6.12 -11.06 -5.01
N GLN A 233 -6.18 -12.28 -4.47
CA GLN A 233 -5.90 -12.54 -3.07
C GLN A 233 -4.46 -12.22 -2.69
N ARG A 234 -3.50 -12.46 -3.59
CA ARG A 234 -2.11 -12.03 -3.42
C ARG A 234 -1.98 -10.54 -3.26
N ALA A 235 -2.63 -9.77 -4.13
CA ALA A 235 -2.58 -8.31 -4.06
C ALA A 235 -3.20 -7.80 -2.75
N ALA A 236 -4.37 -8.32 -2.36
CA ALA A 236 -5.02 -7.98 -1.09
C ALA A 236 -4.16 -8.36 0.12
N THR A 237 -3.59 -9.56 0.14
CA THR A 237 -2.70 -10.04 1.21
C THR A 237 -1.47 -9.14 1.34
N LEU A 238 -0.80 -8.81 0.23
CA LEU A 238 0.37 -7.92 0.26
C LEU A 238 0.01 -6.52 0.77
N LEU A 239 -1.13 -5.96 0.36
CA LEU A 239 -1.59 -4.66 0.86
C LEU A 239 -1.88 -4.71 2.37
N LYS A 240 -2.51 -5.78 2.86
CA LYS A 240 -2.81 -5.94 4.29
C LYS A 240 -1.54 -6.15 5.13
N LEU A 241 -0.57 -6.94 4.65
CA LEU A 241 0.72 -7.08 5.32
C LEU A 241 1.51 -5.76 5.38
N MET A 242 1.48 -4.98 4.31
CA MET A 242 2.14 -3.67 4.26
C MET A 242 1.45 -2.61 5.12
N SER A 243 0.14 -2.75 5.39
CA SER A 243 -0.55 -1.88 6.36
C SER A 243 -0.21 -2.23 7.80
N VAL A 244 0.17 -3.49 8.07
CA VAL A 244 0.67 -3.94 9.39
C VAL A 244 2.13 -3.53 9.61
N ASP A 245 3.03 -3.81 8.66
CA ASP A 245 4.46 -3.48 8.77
C ASP A 245 4.94 -2.58 7.61
N ARG A 246 5.07 -1.28 7.92
CA ARG A 246 5.49 -0.25 6.96
C ARG A 246 6.92 -0.45 6.44
N TYR A 247 7.79 -1.15 7.19
CA TYR A 247 9.17 -1.41 6.76
C TYR A 247 9.24 -2.21 5.45
N LEU A 248 8.22 -3.03 5.20
CA LEU A 248 8.14 -3.88 4.01
C LEU A 248 7.90 -3.08 2.72
N ILE A 249 7.31 -1.88 2.80
CA ILE A 249 6.83 -1.14 1.62
C ILE A 249 7.98 -0.76 0.70
N ASN A 250 8.99 -0.06 1.21
CA ASN A 250 10.09 0.47 0.39
C ASN A 250 10.88 -0.66 -0.30
N ARG A 251 11.23 -1.70 0.45
CA ARG A 251 11.93 -2.89 -0.08
C ARG A 251 11.10 -3.58 -1.15
N SER A 252 9.80 -3.74 -0.90
CA SER A 252 8.87 -4.36 -1.86
C SER A 252 8.72 -3.53 -3.13
N LEU A 253 8.57 -2.20 -3.03
CA LEU A 253 8.42 -1.32 -4.19
C LEU A 253 9.63 -1.38 -5.12
N VAL A 254 10.86 -1.38 -4.58
CA VAL A 254 12.08 -1.54 -5.40
C VAL A 254 12.01 -2.82 -6.23
N ARG A 255 11.66 -3.95 -5.60
CA ARG A 255 11.62 -5.26 -6.24
C ARG A 255 10.48 -5.36 -7.26
N ILE A 256 9.31 -4.84 -6.92
CA ILE A 256 8.13 -4.86 -7.78
C ILE A 256 8.33 -3.97 -9.01
N LEU A 257 8.87 -2.75 -8.86
CA LEU A 257 9.16 -1.84 -9.97
C LEU A 257 10.29 -2.33 -10.88
N GLY A 258 11.23 -3.13 -10.34
CA GLY A 258 12.21 -3.85 -11.12
C GLY A 258 11.60 -4.96 -11.99
N SER A 259 10.40 -5.45 -11.64
CA SER A 259 9.67 -6.43 -12.41
C SER A 259 8.66 -5.76 -13.35
N HIS A 260 8.81 -5.98 -14.66
CA HIS A 260 7.90 -5.38 -15.66
C HIS A 260 6.43 -5.85 -15.56
N LYS A 261 6.14 -6.90 -14.79
CA LYS A 261 4.84 -7.59 -14.76
C LYS A 261 3.88 -7.09 -13.68
N ASN A 262 4.37 -6.42 -12.63
CA ASN A 262 3.58 -6.10 -11.44
C ASN A 262 3.21 -4.61 -11.29
N ASN A 263 3.12 -3.86 -12.40
CA ASN A 263 2.86 -2.41 -12.36
C ASN A 263 1.52 -2.04 -11.69
N ALA A 264 0.48 -2.87 -11.86
CA ALA A 264 -0.80 -2.66 -11.20
C ALA A 264 -0.67 -2.71 -9.67
N LEU A 265 0.05 -3.72 -9.17
CA LEU A 265 0.31 -3.89 -7.74
C LEU A 265 1.21 -2.77 -7.20
N ALA A 266 2.27 -2.39 -7.91
CA ALA A 266 3.13 -1.27 -7.52
C ALA A 266 2.32 0.01 -7.33
N LEU A 267 1.45 0.32 -8.30
CA LEU A 267 0.62 1.52 -8.26
C LEU A 267 -0.40 1.47 -7.11
N SER A 268 -1.05 0.32 -6.88
CA SER A 268 -1.95 0.14 -5.75
C SER A 268 -1.23 0.32 -4.40
N ILE A 269 -0.04 -0.28 -4.23
CA ILE A 269 0.77 -0.12 -3.01
C ILE A 269 1.14 1.35 -2.81
N MET A 270 1.59 2.04 -3.86
CA MET A 270 1.92 3.46 -3.76
C MET A 270 0.72 4.29 -3.32
N CYS A 271 -0.45 4.10 -3.93
CA CYS A 271 -1.63 4.91 -3.65
C CYS A 271 -2.22 4.63 -2.26
N ILE A 272 -2.19 3.37 -1.81
CA ILE A 272 -2.82 2.94 -0.55
C ILE A 272 -1.88 3.10 0.63
N CYS A 273 -0.64 2.60 0.50
CA CYS A 273 0.27 2.39 1.63
C CYS A 273 1.20 3.58 1.92
N LEU A 274 1.40 4.49 0.97
CA LEU A 274 2.30 5.65 1.14
C LEU A 274 1.55 6.90 1.62
N ASP A 275 2.24 7.69 2.45
CA ASP A 275 1.79 9.05 2.75
C ASP A 275 2.01 9.99 1.56
N ASP A 276 1.46 11.21 1.62
CA ASP A 276 1.46 12.14 0.49
C ASP A 276 2.89 12.44 0.01
N SER A 277 3.82 12.75 0.91
CA SER A 277 5.22 13.05 0.55
C SER A 277 5.94 11.84 -0.06
N GLU A 278 5.78 10.65 0.53
CA GLU A 278 6.37 9.42 -0.01
C GLU A 278 5.78 9.06 -1.37
N LEU A 279 4.46 9.18 -1.54
CA LEU A 279 3.79 8.95 -2.82
C LEU A 279 4.34 9.86 -3.91
N LEU A 280 4.44 11.17 -3.64
CA LEU A 280 5.00 12.14 -4.60
C LEU A 280 6.41 11.74 -5.02
N THR A 281 7.24 11.39 -4.05
CA THR A 281 8.66 11.03 -4.28
C THR A 281 8.77 9.73 -5.08
N TRP A 282 8.08 8.67 -4.66
CA TRP A 282 8.12 7.36 -5.30
C TRP A 282 7.56 7.40 -6.71
N LEU A 283 6.36 7.96 -6.90
CA LEU A 283 5.70 7.97 -8.21
C LEU A 283 6.48 8.84 -9.20
N LEU A 284 6.96 10.02 -8.78
CA LEU A 284 7.80 10.85 -9.62
C LEU A 284 9.08 10.10 -10.01
N SER A 285 9.79 9.51 -9.04
CA SER A 285 11.02 8.76 -9.33
C SER A 285 10.77 7.59 -10.28
N ALA A 286 9.63 6.90 -10.16
CA ALA A 286 9.27 5.77 -11.00
C ALA A 286 8.98 6.21 -12.46
N LEU A 287 8.33 7.38 -12.63
CA LEU A 287 8.08 7.96 -13.94
C LEU A 287 9.37 8.47 -14.60
N LEU A 288 10.24 9.15 -13.85
CA LEU A 288 11.50 9.70 -14.35
C LEU A 288 12.51 8.62 -14.74
N LYS A 289 12.57 7.52 -13.99
CA LYS A 289 13.43 6.37 -14.31
C LYS A 289 12.91 5.51 -15.47
N HIS A 290 11.89 5.96 -16.19
CA HIS A 290 11.29 5.28 -17.34
C HIS A 290 10.81 3.85 -17.05
N HIS A 291 10.33 3.58 -15.84
CA HIS A 291 9.72 2.29 -15.55
C HIS A 291 8.49 2.05 -16.44
N PRO A 292 8.15 0.78 -16.74
CA PRO A 292 6.96 0.40 -17.51
C PRO A 292 5.64 0.89 -16.88
N ILE A 293 5.67 1.38 -15.64
CA ILE A 293 4.55 2.02 -14.96
C ILE A 293 3.95 3.19 -15.76
N ALA A 294 4.77 3.97 -16.47
CA ALA A 294 4.28 5.06 -17.31
C ALA A 294 3.39 4.55 -18.45
N ALA A 295 3.76 3.42 -19.07
CA ALA A 295 2.97 2.77 -20.11
C ALA A 295 1.70 2.12 -19.55
N PHE A 296 1.75 1.64 -18.30
CA PHE A 296 0.58 1.10 -17.60
C PHE A 296 -0.45 2.20 -17.30
N ILE A 297 0.00 3.35 -16.81
CA ILE A 297 -0.85 4.50 -16.45
C ILE A 297 -1.63 5.07 -17.65
N ARG A 298 -1.09 4.97 -18.88
CA ARG A 298 -1.78 5.37 -20.13
C ARG A 298 -3.14 4.68 -20.37
N ARG A 299 -3.44 3.59 -19.64
CA ARG A 299 -4.64 2.78 -19.82
C ARG A 299 -5.68 3.10 -18.74
N PRO A 300 -6.59 4.08 -18.95
CA PRO A 300 -7.46 4.63 -17.90
C PRO A 300 -8.49 3.63 -17.33
N ARG A 301 -8.81 2.56 -18.08
CA ARG A 301 -9.80 1.56 -17.66
C ARG A 301 -9.32 0.65 -16.52
N ARG A 302 -8.03 0.67 -16.17
CA ARG A 302 -7.46 -0.21 -15.13
C ARG A 302 -7.84 0.31 -13.73
N PRO A 303 -8.32 -0.55 -12.80
CA PRO A 303 -8.69 -0.13 -11.45
C PRO A 303 -7.59 0.63 -10.69
N ALA A 304 -6.33 0.17 -10.78
CA ALA A 304 -5.19 0.85 -10.16
C ALA A 304 -4.94 2.27 -10.70
N VAL A 305 -5.33 2.55 -11.95
CA VAL A 305 -5.24 3.90 -12.53
C VAL A 305 -6.36 4.78 -12.00
N LYS A 306 -7.58 4.27 -11.85
CA LYS A 306 -8.67 5.01 -11.18
C LYS A 306 -8.30 5.39 -9.74
N LEU A 307 -7.72 4.44 -9.00
CA LEU A 307 -7.19 4.68 -7.66
C LEU A 307 -6.11 5.76 -7.64
N LEU A 308 -5.25 5.82 -8.67
CA LEU A 308 -4.28 6.91 -8.83
C LEU A 308 -4.98 8.27 -9.03
N HIS A 309 -5.99 8.35 -9.88
CA HIS A 309 -6.76 9.57 -10.11
C HIS A 309 -7.37 10.11 -8.80
N GLU A 310 -8.08 9.24 -8.07
CA GLU A 310 -8.67 9.56 -6.76
C GLU A 310 -7.60 10.04 -5.77
N ARG A 311 -6.48 9.31 -5.68
CA ARG A 311 -5.40 9.63 -4.74
C ARG A 311 -4.72 10.95 -5.07
N ILE A 312 -4.48 11.26 -6.34
CA ILE A 312 -3.90 12.54 -6.75
C ILE A 312 -4.88 13.69 -6.48
N ALA A 313 -6.18 13.50 -6.73
CA ALA A 313 -7.20 14.49 -6.40
C ALA A 313 -7.25 14.81 -4.90
N GLU A 314 -7.12 13.79 -4.03
CA GLU A 314 -7.00 13.98 -2.57
C GLU A 314 -5.76 14.82 -2.22
N VAL A 315 -4.59 14.52 -2.81
CA VAL A 315 -3.34 15.25 -2.52
C VAL A 315 -3.39 16.70 -3.04
N VAL A 316 -3.96 16.93 -4.22
CA VAL A 316 -4.17 18.28 -4.76
C VAL A 316 -5.09 19.09 -3.84
N SER A 317 -6.17 18.48 -3.35
CA SER A 317 -7.11 19.13 -2.44
C SER A 317 -6.48 19.42 -1.08
N SER A 318 -5.70 18.47 -0.55
CA SER A 318 -5.05 18.62 0.76
C SER A 318 -3.96 19.70 0.74
N LEU A 319 -3.18 19.80 -0.34
CA LEU A 319 -2.15 20.82 -0.49
C LEU A 319 -2.73 22.19 -0.84
N SER A 320 -3.78 22.25 -1.67
CA SER A 320 -4.49 23.52 -1.95
C SER A 320 -5.08 24.16 -0.69
N ALA A 321 -5.52 23.35 0.28
CA ALA A 321 -6.07 23.86 1.54
C ALA A 321 -5.00 24.40 2.51
N ARG A 322 -3.72 24.07 2.30
CA ARG A 322 -2.61 24.53 3.14
C ARG A 322 -2.14 25.91 2.66
N LYS A 323 -1.97 26.84 3.60
CA LYS A 323 -1.44 28.20 3.35
C LYS A 323 0.08 28.31 3.53
N GLY A 324 0.82 27.23 3.30
CA GLY A 324 2.25 27.18 3.62
C GLY A 324 3.10 26.77 2.42
N ASP A 325 4.25 27.41 2.27
CA ASP A 325 5.27 27.09 1.27
C ASP A 325 5.92 25.74 1.64
N SER A 326 5.45 24.66 1.04
CA SER A 326 6.01 23.32 1.23
C SER A 326 6.71 22.86 -0.04
N GLU A 327 7.87 22.22 0.11
CA GLU A 327 8.56 21.55 -1.00
C GLU A 327 7.65 20.50 -1.69
N GLU A 328 6.64 20.00 -0.98
CA GLU A 328 5.61 19.10 -1.51
C GLU A 328 4.82 19.72 -2.66
N GLU A 329 4.60 21.05 -2.67
CA GLU A 329 3.85 21.73 -3.73
C GLU A 329 4.64 21.71 -5.05
N ALA A 330 5.94 22.02 -4.98
CA ALA A 330 6.84 21.95 -6.12
C ALA A 330 6.96 20.52 -6.67
N ARG A 331 7.06 19.51 -5.79
CA ARG A 331 7.09 18.09 -6.18
C ARG A 331 5.78 17.65 -6.81
N LEU A 332 4.63 18.08 -6.27
CA LEU A 332 3.33 17.79 -6.86
C LEU A 332 3.23 18.42 -8.25
N ALA A 333 3.56 19.72 -8.41
CA ALA A 333 3.56 20.37 -9.72
C ALA A 333 4.40 19.58 -10.74
N GLN A 334 5.63 19.21 -10.37
CA GLN A 334 6.49 18.39 -11.22
C GLN A 334 5.87 17.02 -11.56
N LEU A 335 5.24 16.36 -10.58
CA LEU A 335 4.54 15.09 -10.79
C LEU A 335 3.35 15.23 -11.75
N LEU A 336 2.54 16.27 -11.62
CA LEU A 336 1.42 16.54 -12.54
C LEU A 336 1.94 16.70 -13.97
N GLY A 337 3.04 17.42 -14.14
CA GLY A 337 3.76 17.52 -15.42
C GLY A 337 4.22 16.16 -15.94
N ALA A 338 4.88 15.36 -15.10
CA ALA A 338 5.37 14.03 -15.47
C ALA A 338 4.22 13.08 -15.86
N LEU A 339 3.09 13.12 -15.14
CA LEU A 339 1.91 12.32 -15.44
C LEU A 339 1.31 12.66 -16.82
N ARG A 340 1.32 13.94 -17.22
CA ARG A 340 0.82 14.35 -18.54
C ARG A 340 1.84 14.14 -19.65
N VAL A 341 3.10 14.49 -19.45
CA VAL A 341 4.11 14.44 -20.52
C VAL A 341 4.69 13.03 -20.68
N VAL A 342 5.02 12.35 -19.58
CA VAL A 342 5.68 11.03 -19.62
C VAL A 342 4.62 9.91 -19.66
N ALA A 343 3.65 9.95 -18.75
CA ALA A 343 2.63 8.91 -18.63
C ALA A 343 1.39 9.17 -19.49
N ASN A 344 1.24 10.33 -20.14
CA ASN A 344 0.09 10.69 -20.97
C ASN A 344 -1.28 10.30 -20.34
N VAL A 345 -1.44 10.62 -19.05
CA VAL A 345 -2.69 10.40 -18.31
C VAL A 345 -3.84 11.14 -18.97
N GLN A 346 -4.98 10.48 -19.17
CA GLN A 346 -6.20 11.13 -19.63
C GLN A 346 -6.95 11.73 -18.44
N LEU A 347 -7.11 13.05 -18.43
CA LEU A 347 -7.79 13.76 -17.35
C LEU A 347 -9.26 13.96 -17.68
N SER A 348 -10.10 13.96 -16.64
CA SER A 348 -11.46 14.51 -16.74
C SER A 348 -11.43 16.05 -16.81
N VAL A 349 -12.58 16.66 -17.09
CA VAL A 349 -12.72 18.12 -17.08
C VAL A 349 -12.46 18.69 -15.69
N ASP A 350 -13.01 18.06 -14.66
CA ASP A 350 -12.85 18.47 -13.26
C ASP A 350 -11.40 18.33 -12.78
N GLU A 351 -10.72 17.26 -13.18
CA GLU A 351 -9.30 17.07 -12.87
C GLU A 351 -8.43 18.11 -13.56
N SER A 352 -8.67 18.37 -14.85
CA SER A 352 -7.95 19.38 -15.60
C SER A 352 -8.12 20.77 -14.97
N ARG A 353 -9.35 21.11 -14.56
CA ARG A 353 -9.66 22.34 -13.82
C ARG A 353 -8.92 22.40 -12.49
N SER A 354 -9.02 21.37 -11.66
CA SER A 354 -8.36 21.29 -10.35
C SER A 354 -6.84 21.43 -10.46
N TRP A 355 -6.23 20.78 -11.46
CA TRP A 355 -4.78 20.88 -11.70
C TRP A 355 -4.38 22.26 -12.19
N ALA A 356 -5.16 22.88 -13.08
CA ALA A 356 -4.89 24.23 -13.56
C ALA A 356 -4.96 25.24 -12.41
N LEU A 357 -6.03 25.20 -11.61
CA LEU A 357 -6.20 26.06 -10.43
C LEU A 357 -5.09 25.86 -9.40
N PHE A 358 -4.66 24.61 -9.17
CA PHE A 358 -3.52 24.34 -8.31
C PHE A 358 -2.26 25.03 -8.85
N LEU A 359 -1.93 24.86 -10.13
CA LEU A 359 -0.73 25.42 -10.76
C LEU A 359 -0.72 26.97 -10.82
N THR A 360 -1.88 27.61 -10.76
CA THR A 360 -2.03 29.08 -10.84
C THR A 360 -2.23 29.76 -9.49
N ARG A 361 -1.92 29.08 -8.39
CA ARG A 361 -1.94 29.67 -7.03
C ARG A 361 -0.99 30.86 -6.90
N THR A 362 -1.45 31.90 -6.21
CA THR A 362 -0.72 33.18 -6.04
C THR A 362 -0.22 33.38 -4.61
N GLU A 363 -0.63 32.52 -3.68
CA GLU A 363 -0.21 32.53 -2.29
C GLU A 363 1.16 31.88 -2.05
N CYS A 364 1.59 30.99 -2.95
CA CYS A 364 2.85 30.23 -2.82
C CYS A 364 4.06 31.13 -3.15
N LYS A 365 4.98 31.28 -2.20
CA LYS A 365 6.22 32.03 -2.37
C LYS A 365 7.42 31.18 -2.72
N ASP A 366 7.34 29.86 -2.68
CA ASP A 366 8.43 29.00 -3.13
C ASP A 366 8.72 29.19 -4.63
N GLU A 367 9.92 29.67 -4.94
CA GLU A 367 10.38 29.91 -6.30
C GLU A 367 10.49 28.62 -7.12
N ARG A 368 10.81 27.50 -6.46
CA ARG A 368 10.85 26.19 -7.13
C ARG A 368 9.47 25.82 -7.60
N TYR A 369 8.45 25.99 -6.76
CA TYR A 369 7.07 25.79 -7.14
C TYR A 369 6.67 26.68 -8.32
N ILE A 370 6.95 27.98 -8.27
CA ILE A 370 6.61 28.92 -9.33
C ILE A 370 7.23 28.50 -10.68
N CYS A 371 8.53 28.20 -10.69
CA CYS A 371 9.24 27.76 -11.89
C CYS A 371 8.68 26.44 -12.43
N MET A 372 8.37 25.49 -11.54
CA MET A 372 7.76 24.20 -11.92
C MET A 372 6.37 24.41 -12.49
N ALA A 373 5.51 25.18 -11.82
CA ALA A 373 4.13 25.40 -12.23
C ALA A 373 4.04 26.08 -13.60
N LEU A 374 4.83 27.15 -13.81
CA LEU A 374 4.92 27.82 -15.10
C LEU A 374 5.46 26.87 -16.18
N SER A 375 6.44 26.03 -15.83
CA SER A 375 6.99 25.05 -16.76
C SER A 375 5.98 23.98 -17.17
N VAL A 376 5.13 23.54 -16.24
CA VAL A 376 4.05 22.59 -16.52
C VAL A 376 2.96 23.22 -17.37
N LEU A 377 2.56 24.47 -17.13
CA LEU A 377 1.58 25.17 -17.97
C LEU A 377 2.08 25.35 -19.42
N VAL A 378 3.38 25.62 -19.60
CA VAL A 378 4.03 25.67 -20.92
C VAL A 378 4.08 24.28 -21.57
N ALA A 379 4.42 23.24 -20.80
CA ALA A 379 4.50 21.87 -21.29
C ALA A 379 3.13 21.25 -21.61
N CYS A 380 2.09 21.68 -20.90
CA CYS A 380 0.73 21.14 -20.95
C CYS A 380 -0.31 22.26 -21.15
N PRO A 381 -0.26 23.02 -22.26
CA PRO A 381 -1.20 24.12 -22.52
C PRO A 381 -2.65 23.66 -22.64
N GLN A 382 -2.88 22.36 -22.90
CA GLN A 382 -4.21 21.74 -22.92
C GLN A 382 -4.93 21.75 -21.56
N LEU A 383 -4.25 22.09 -20.47
CA LEU A 383 -4.88 22.37 -19.18
C LEU A 383 -5.70 23.67 -19.19
N ILE A 384 -5.49 24.54 -20.18
CA ILE A 384 -6.22 25.80 -20.36
C ILE A 384 -7.29 25.57 -21.43
N PRO A 385 -8.57 25.37 -21.05
CA PRO A 385 -9.61 24.86 -21.95
C PRO A 385 -10.19 25.94 -22.86
N ALA A 386 -10.33 25.63 -24.16
CA ALA A 386 -10.46 26.63 -25.24
C ALA A 386 -11.76 27.46 -25.21
N TYR A 387 -12.89 26.92 -24.74
CA TYR A 387 -14.22 27.55 -24.82
C TYR A 387 -15.25 26.90 -23.87
N GLY A 388 -15.84 27.68 -22.95
CA GLY A 388 -16.96 27.25 -22.09
C GLY A 388 -17.19 28.15 -20.85
N GLU A 389 -18.35 28.08 -20.20
CA GLU A 389 -18.60 28.80 -18.92
C GLU A 389 -17.79 28.23 -17.75
N SER A 390 -17.57 26.91 -17.73
CA SER A 390 -16.65 26.23 -16.80
C SER A 390 -15.18 26.60 -16.99
N ASP A 391 -14.85 27.20 -18.13
CA ASP A 391 -13.48 27.46 -18.59
C ASP A 391 -13.02 28.87 -18.18
N ARG A 392 -13.97 29.74 -17.84
CA ARG A 392 -13.72 31.13 -17.47
C ARG A 392 -12.90 31.26 -16.19
N GLU A 393 -13.21 30.46 -15.18
CA GLU A 393 -12.48 30.49 -13.90
C GLU A 393 -11.00 30.09 -14.09
N VAL A 394 -10.73 29.10 -14.94
CA VAL A 394 -9.34 28.67 -15.22
C VAL A 394 -8.58 29.78 -15.93
N GLU A 395 -9.19 30.42 -16.93
CA GLU A 395 -8.56 31.56 -17.62
C GLU A 395 -8.34 32.74 -16.68
N GLU A 396 -9.33 33.10 -15.85
CA GLU A 396 -9.22 34.16 -14.85
C GLU A 396 -8.10 33.87 -13.84
N SER A 397 -7.97 32.60 -13.41
CA SER A 397 -6.89 32.18 -12.52
C SER A 397 -5.52 32.27 -13.18
N VAL A 398 -5.37 31.87 -14.45
CA VAL A 398 -4.12 32.01 -15.22
C VAL A 398 -3.75 33.48 -15.38
N VAL A 399 -4.71 34.35 -15.67
CA VAL A 399 -4.49 35.80 -15.80
C VAL A 399 -4.06 36.40 -14.47
N ALA A 400 -4.78 36.10 -13.38
CA ALA A 400 -4.42 36.55 -12.04
C ALA A 400 -3.02 36.08 -11.63
N PHE A 401 -2.64 34.85 -11.99
CA PHE A 401 -1.30 34.32 -11.75
C PHE A 401 -0.23 35.10 -12.52
N PHE A 402 -0.47 35.46 -13.78
CA PHE A 402 0.46 36.27 -14.57
C PHE A 402 0.60 37.71 -14.05
N ASP A 403 -0.50 38.37 -13.68
CA ASP A 403 -0.47 39.70 -13.07
C ASP A 403 0.27 39.71 -11.73
N TRP A 404 0.05 38.67 -10.93
CA TRP A 404 0.77 38.46 -9.68
C TRP A 404 2.26 38.22 -9.92
N LEU A 405 2.64 37.40 -10.90
CA LEU A 405 4.04 37.17 -11.27
C LEU A 405 4.73 38.46 -11.68
N LYS A 406 4.07 39.31 -12.48
CA LYS A 406 4.60 40.61 -12.90
C LYS A 406 4.86 41.54 -11.71
N THR A 407 3.91 41.59 -10.78
CA THR A 407 4.04 42.37 -9.53
C THR A 407 5.21 41.84 -8.68
N ARG A 408 5.34 40.53 -8.58
CA ARG A 408 6.41 39.86 -7.84
C ARG A 408 7.79 40.06 -8.47
N LEU A 409 7.91 39.96 -9.79
CA LEU A 409 9.20 40.18 -10.47
C LEU A 409 9.69 41.62 -10.31
N SER A 410 8.76 42.56 -10.11
CA SER A 410 9.03 43.98 -9.86
C SER A 410 9.38 44.28 -8.38
N SER A 411 9.14 43.33 -7.46
CA SER A 411 9.35 43.50 -6.01
C SER A 411 10.28 42.40 -5.47
N ASP A 412 11.47 42.77 -4.99
CA ASP A 412 12.48 41.90 -4.33
C ASP A 412 12.40 40.40 -4.73
N CYS A 413 12.76 40.13 -5.98
CA CYS A 413 12.76 38.79 -6.55
C CYS A 413 14.19 38.25 -6.65
N SER A 414 14.37 36.93 -6.49
CA SER A 414 15.69 36.34 -6.68
C SER A 414 16.17 36.49 -8.13
N PRO A 415 17.50 36.60 -8.34
CA PRO A 415 18.06 36.67 -9.69
C PRO A 415 17.75 35.40 -10.50
N SER A 416 17.59 34.23 -9.86
CA SER A 416 17.25 32.98 -10.54
C SER A 416 15.85 32.98 -11.14
N LEU A 417 14.85 33.45 -10.40
CA LEU A 417 13.47 33.52 -10.91
C LEU A 417 13.36 34.58 -12.01
N GLN A 418 14.02 35.73 -11.85
CA GLN A 418 14.10 36.76 -12.88
C GLN A 418 14.76 36.24 -14.17
N GLN A 419 15.89 35.53 -14.06
CA GLN A 419 16.59 34.96 -15.21
C GLN A 419 15.72 33.91 -15.92
N PHE A 420 15.06 33.03 -15.16
CA PHE A 420 14.14 32.04 -15.74
C PHE A 420 12.99 32.70 -16.50
N PHE A 421 12.33 33.67 -15.89
CA PHE A 421 11.21 34.38 -16.51
C PHE A 421 11.64 35.16 -17.75
N LEU A 422 12.77 35.88 -17.70
CA LEU A 422 13.32 36.60 -18.84
C LEU A 422 13.59 35.65 -20.03
N LEU A 423 14.24 34.52 -19.75
CA LEU A 423 14.59 33.55 -20.79
C LEU A 423 13.33 32.90 -21.39
N LEU A 424 12.35 32.58 -20.54
CA LEU A 424 11.04 32.12 -20.97
C LEU A 424 10.35 33.13 -21.89
N SER A 425 10.32 34.41 -21.50
CA SER A 425 9.72 35.50 -22.28
C SER A 425 10.39 35.68 -23.64
N ILE A 426 11.73 35.64 -23.70
CA ILE A 426 12.48 35.73 -24.96
C ILE A 426 12.10 34.57 -25.89
N HIS A 427 12.10 33.33 -25.39
CA HIS A 427 11.81 32.17 -26.22
C HIS A 427 10.34 32.10 -26.66
N LEU A 428 9.40 32.51 -25.82
CA LEU A 428 7.97 32.62 -26.17
C LEU A 428 7.75 33.72 -27.21
N HIS A 429 8.34 34.91 -27.03
CA HIS A 429 8.21 36.02 -27.97
C HIS A 429 8.82 35.68 -29.34
N ALA A 430 10.02 35.08 -29.35
CA ALA A 430 10.73 34.68 -30.56
C ALA A 430 10.20 33.36 -31.19
N ASN A 431 9.19 32.72 -30.60
CA ASN A 431 8.63 31.43 -31.03
C ASN A 431 9.68 30.29 -31.17
N GLN A 432 10.70 30.29 -30.32
CA GLN A 432 11.81 29.34 -30.35
C GLN A 432 11.47 28.06 -29.58
N THR A 433 10.56 27.25 -30.12
CA THR A 433 10.04 26.05 -29.42
C THR A 433 11.09 25.02 -29.06
N THR A 434 12.18 24.91 -29.80
CA THR A 434 13.29 23.98 -29.50
C THR A 434 14.10 24.41 -28.27
N GLN A 435 14.41 25.70 -28.13
CA GLN A 435 15.12 26.23 -26.96
C GLN A 435 14.21 26.28 -25.75
N LEU A 436 12.94 26.64 -25.96
CA LEU A 436 11.92 26.56 -24.93
C LEU A 436 11.76 25.14 -24.39
N SER A 437 11.66 24.14 -25.28
CA SER A 437 11.60 22.72 -24.90
C SER A 437 12.81 22.30 -24.05
N LYS A 438 14.02 22.77 -24.37
CA LYS A 438 15.23 22.49 -23.56
C LYS A 438 15.18 23.16 -22.19
N LEU A 439 14.81 24.45 -22.13
CA LEU A 439 14.67 25.20 -20.88
C LEU A 439 13.68 24.49 -19.93
N ILE A 440 12.49 24.18 -20.45
CA ILE A 440 11.43 23.52 -19.70
C ILE A 440 11.84 22.10 -19.28
N SER A 441 12.52 21.35 -20.15
CA SER A 441 13.03 20.01 -19.80
C SER A 441 14.07 20.07 -18.68
N ASN A 442 14.90 21.11 -18.63
CA ASN A 442 15.88 21.30 -17.56
C ASN A 442 15.22 21.62 -16.23
N VAL A 443 14.17 22.43 -16.22
CA VAL A 443 13.43 22.75 -14.99
C VAL A 443 12.64 21.55 -14.48
N LEU A 444 11.96 20.82 -15.38
CA LEU A 444 11.12 19.68 -15.02
C LEU A 444 11.90 18.37 -14.80
N TYR A 445 13.18 18.30 -15.16
CA TYR A 445 14.04 17.11 -15.12
C TYR A 445 13.57 15.93 -15.99
N PHE A 446 12.72 16.18 -17.00
CA PHE A 446 12.36 15.20 -18.01
C PHE A 446 12.16 15.84 -19.38
N LYS A 447 12.30 15.04 -20.44
CA LYS A 447 12.23 15.53 -21.82
C LYS A 447 10.81 15.91 -22.20
N VAL A 448 10.61 17.18 -22.57
CA VAL A 448 9.34 17.74 -23.05
C VAL A 448 9.42 18.01 -24.55
N LYS A 449 8.39 17.60 -25.31
CA LYS A 449 8.20 18.03 -26.71
C LYS A 449 7.03 19.00 -26.75
N LEU A 450 7.25 20.19 -27.31
CA LEU A 450 6.23 21.24 -27.41
C LEU A 450 5.64 21.26 -28.82
N ASP A 451 4.31 21.35 -28.89
CA ASP A 451 3.59 21.61 -30.13
C ASP A 451 3.27 23.11 -30.23
N THR A 452 3.69 23.73 -31.34
CA THR A 452 3.48 25.16 -31.62
C THR A 452 2.00 25.54 -31.62
N ASN A 453 1.14 24.66 -32.11
CA ASN A 453 -0.29 24.95 -32.26
C ASN A 453 -0.98 25.00 -30.90
N LEU A 454 -0.68 24.03 -30.04
CA LEU A 454 -1.23 23.97 -28.69
C LEU A 454 -0.71 25.09 -27.79
N LEU A 455 0.53 25.54 -28.01
CA LEU A 455 1.15 26.61 -27.23
C LEU A 455 0.63 28.02 -27.56
N SER A 456 -0.01 28.20 -28.73
CA SER A 456 -0.42 29.51 -29.24
C SER A 456 -1.29 30.31 -28.25
N ARG A 457 -2.25 29.65 -27.59
CA ARG A 457 -3.13 30.32 -26.62
C ARG A 457 -2.40 30.72 -25.34
N PHE A 458 -1.64 29.80 -24.75
CA PHE A 458 -0.82 30.10 -23.58
C PHE A 458 0.09 31.30 -23.87
N ARG A 459 0.75 31.30 -25.04
CA ARG A 459 1.60 32.40 -25.49
C ARG A 459 0.82 33.71 -25.58
N ASN A 460 -0.37 33.72 -26.16
CA ASN A 460 -1.19 34.93 -26.29
C ASN A 460 -1.59 35.50 -24.92
N LEU A 461 -1.99 34.64 -23.97
CA LEU A 461 -2.29 35.06 -22.61
C LEU A 461 -1.04 35.60 -21.89
N PHE A 462 0.08 34.88 -22.01
CA PHE A 462 1.35 35.28 -21.40
C PHE A 462 1.82 36.64 -21.92
N LEU A 463 1.82 36.85 -23.24
CA LEU A 463 2.24 38.11 -23.85
C LEU A 463 1.31 39.29 -23.52
N ARG A 464 0.04 39.01 -23.18
CA ARG A 464 -0.94 40.06 -22.87
C ARG A 464 -0.92 40.49 -21.40
N TYR A 465 -0.69 39.56 -20.48
CA TYR A 465 -0.86 39.80 -19.04
C TYR A 465 0.45 39.66 -18.25
N ALA A 466 1.39 38.81 -18.68
CA ALA A 466 2.65 38.59 -17.96
C ALA A 466 3.77 39.56 -18.41
N MET A 467 3.74 39.99 -19.67
CA MET A 467 4.61 41.03 -20.25
C MET A 467 3.89 42.38 -20.20
#